data_AF-A0A9E4I2V4-F1
#
_entry.id   AF-A0A9E4I2V4-F1
#
_cell.length_a   1.000
_cell.length_b   1.000
_cell.length_c   1.000
_cell.angle_alpha   90.00
_cell.angle_beta   90.00
_cell.angle_gamma   90.00
#
_symmetry.space_group_name_H-M   'P 1'
#
loop_
_entity.id
_entity.type
_entity.pdbx_description
1 polymer ?
#
loop_
_entity_poly.entity_id
_entity_poly.type
_entity_poly.pdbx_seq_one_letter_code
_entity_poly.pdbx_strand_id
1 'polypeptide(L)'
;MEEKKEIGQGTKLALELGPVLLFFVAYIMVRDRTFSVGGAEYSGFVAVTAGFIPVLLVCSAVLWRLTGKLSRMQVVTAVLVVVFGGLSIWFNDERFFKVKPTIIYLLFAGILTVGLFRGKSAIQYVLAEALPLDERGWTVLTRNCAILFAALAVANEVIWRSFSTDVWVYFKTFGIPGVMFVFLFSQTAILMVRQEQQATDGKADGKRPESGD
;
A
#
# COMPACT_ATOMS: atom_id res chain seq x y z
N MET A 1 6.86 -14.03 -41.08
CA MET A 1 5.79 -14.04 -40.06
C MET A 1 6.20 -15.09 -39.04
N GLU A 2 6.71 -14.67 -37.88
CA GLU A 2 7.11 -15.62 -36.83
C GLU A 2 5.84 -16.24 -36.23
N GLU A 3 5.71 -17.55 -36.42
CA GLU A 3 4.62 -18.37 -35.89
C GLU A 3 4.72 -18.37 -34.36
N LYS A 4 3.81 -17.63 -33.73
CA LYS A 4 3.77 -17.46 -32.28
C LYS A 4 3.25 -18.75 -31.64
N LYS A 5 4.16 -19.64 -31.25
CA LYS A 5 3.86 -20.91 -30.56
C LYS A 5 2.95 -20.66 -29.36
N GLU A 6 1.71 -21.14 -29.42
CA GLU A 6 0.77 -21.05 -28.30
C GLU A 6 1.30 -21.88 -27.15
N ILE A 7 1.81 -21.19 -26.12
CA ILE A 7 2.28 -21.84 -24.91
C ILE A 7 1.05 -22.40 -24.19
N GLY A 8 1.11 -23.67 -23.80
CA GLY A 8 0.07 -24.27 -22.98
C GLY A 8 -0.20 -23.42 -21.73
N GLN A 9 -1.48 -23.22 -21.41
CA GLN A 9 -1.93 -22.40 -20.29
C GLN A 9 -1.25 -22.78 -18.96
N GLY A 10 -0.94 -24.08 -18.77
CA GLY A 10 -0.20 -24.58 -17.62
C GLY A 10 1.26 -24.10 -17.54
N THR A 11 1.98 -24.04 -18.66
CA THR A 11 3.36 -23.54 -18.69
C THR A 11 3.42 -22.04 -18.42
N LYS A 12 2.44 -21.30 -18.95
CA LYS A 12 2.30 -19.87 -18.64
C LYS A 12 2.03 -19.64 -17.16
N LEU A 13 1.07 -20.37 -16.58
CA LEU A 13 0.76 -20.30 -15.15
C LEU A 13 1.98 -20.69 -14.30
N ALA A 14 2.71 -21.74 -14.69
CA ALA A 14 3.93 -22.16 -13.99
C ALA A 14 5.03 -21.10 -14.03
N LEU A 15 5.20 -20.40 -15.16
CA LEU A 15 6.18 -19.31 -15.26
C LEU A 15 5.75 -18.05 -14.48
N GLU A 16 4.45 -17.81 -14.34
CA GLU A 16 3.91 -16.65 -13.62
C GLU A 16 3.87 -16.88 -12.10
N LEU A 17 3.43 -18.06 -11.66
CA LEU A 17 3.23 -18.40 -10.25
C LEU A 17 4.43 -19.13 -9.64
N GLY A 18 5.21 -19.85 -10.45
CA GLY A 18 6.35 -20.65 -10.01
C GLY A 18 7.39 -19.85 -9.23
N PRO A 19 7.84 -18.67 -9.69
CA PRO A 19 8.78 -17.85 -8.94
C PRO A 19 8.25 -17.46 -7.56
N VAL A 20 6.97 -17.07 -7.49
CA VAL A 20 6.33 -16.62 -6.24
C VAL A 20 6.19 -17.78 -5.26
N LEU A 21 5.76 -18.95 -5.74
CA LEU A 21 5.69 -20.17 -4.91
C LEU A 21 7.08 -20.58 -4.42
N LEU A 22 8.09 -20.54 -5.29
CA LEU A 22 9.46 -20.88 -4.94
C LEU A 22 10.04 -19.90 -3.91
N PHE A 23 9.76 -18.61 -4.05
CA PHE A 23 10.08 -17.60 -3.03
C PHE A 23 9.45 -17.95 -1.68
N PHE A 24 8.16 -18.29 -1.67
CA PHE A 24 7.43 -18.56 -0.44
C PHE A 24 7.97 -19.81 0.29
N VAL A 25 8.21 -20.89 -0.47
CA VAL A 25 8.80 -22.13 0.07
C VAL A 25 10.21 -21.87 0.60
N ALA A 26 11.06 -21.19 -0.18
CA ALA A 26 12.42 -20.85 0.25
C ALA A 26 12.41 -19.96 1.49
N TYR A 27 11.51 -18.97 1.56
CA TYR A 27 11.36 -18.10 2.73
C TYR A 27 11.00 -18.89 3.98
N ILE A 28 9.99 -19.76 3.95
CA ILE A 28 9.62 -20.56 5.13
C ILE A 28 10.77 -21.45 5.61
N MET A 29 11.51 -22.06 4.69
CA MET A 29 12.62 -22.96 5.04
C MET A 29 13.80 -22.23 5.68
N VAL A 30 13.97 -20.94 5.38
CA VAL A 30 15.21 -20.20 5.61
C VAL A 30 15.03 -18.98 6.51
N ARG A 31 13.78 -18.55 6.80
CA ARG A 31 13.47 -17.33 7.57
C ARG A 31 14.16 -17.24 8.93
N ASP A 32 14.37 -18.38 9.59
CA ASP A 32 14.96 -18.48 10.93
C ASP A 32 16.49 -18.65 10.90
N ARG A 33 17.10 -18.64 9.69
CA ARG A 33 18.55 -18.75 9.50
C ARG A 33 19.17 -17.40 9.17
N THR A 34 20.38 -17.18 9.65
CA THR A 34 21.25 -16.08 9.25
C THR A 34 22.38 -16.62 8.36
N PHE A 35 22.77 -15.84 7.36
CA PHE A 35 23.83 -16.20 6.41
C PHE A 35 24.95 -15.18 6.50
N SER A 36 26.17 -15.64 6.77
CA SER A 36 27.35 -14.78 6.67
C SER A 36 27.91 -14.85 5.26
N VAL A 37 27.88 -13.73 4.54
CA VAL A 37 28.44 -13.61 3.18
C VAL A 37 29.36 -12.40 3.15
N GLY A 38 30.64 -12.62 2.82
CA GLY A 38 31.62 -11.52 2.72
C GLY A 38 31.88 -10.78 4.03
N GLY A 39 31.64 -11.40 5.18
CA GLY A 39 31.81 -10.79 6.51
C GLY A 39 30.59 -10.00 7.02
N ALA A 40 29.49 -9.94 6.26
CA ALA A 40 28.22 -9.36 6.69
C ALA A 40 27.18 -10.47 6.95
N GLU A 41 26.36 -10.28 7.99
CA GLU A 41 25.24 -11.17 8.29
C GLU A 41 23.96 -10.71 7.60
N TYR A 42 23.31 -11.64 6.90
CA TYR A 42 22.06 -11.43 6.20
C TYR A 42 20.97 -12.27 6.84
N SER A 43 19.80 -11.68 7.08
CA SER A 43 18.62 -12.44 7.51
C SER A 43 18.13 -13.36 6.41
N GLY A 44 17.45 -14.45 6.78
CA GLY A 44 16.85 -15.39 5.82
C GLY A 44 15.93 -14.72 4.81
N PHE A 45 15.24 -13.64 5.19
CA PHE A 45 14.45 -12.83 4.26
C PHE A 45 15.29 -12.16 3.18
N VAL A 46 16.41 -11.52 3.55
CA VAL A 46 17.28 -10.83 2.60
C VAL A 46 17.97 -11.83 1.69
N ALA A 47 18.44 -12.95 2.23
CA ALA A 47 19.05 -14.03 1.46
C ALA A 47 18.09 -14.62 0.41
N VAL A 48 16.84 -14.91 0.81
CA VAL A 48 15.83 -15.44 -0.12
C VAL A 48 15.42 -14.39 -1.16
N THR A 49 15.34 -13.12 -0.77
CA THR A 49 15.09 -12.01 -1.72
C THR A 49 16.22 -11.90 -2.74
N ALA A 50 17.47 -12.05 -2.32
CA ALA A 50 18.63 -12.03 -3.20
C ALA A 50 18.63 -13.17 -4.23
N GLY A 51 18.19 -14.38 -3.83
CA GLY A 51 18.02 -15.49 -4.76
C GLY A 51 16.80 -15.35 -5.66
N PHE A 52 15.72 -14.75 -5.16
CA PHE A 52 14.47 -14.61 -5.90
C PHE A 52 14.53 -13.61 -7.03
N ILE A 53 15.23 -12.48 -6.87
CA ILE A 53 15.32 -11.45 -7.92
C ILE A 53 15.89 -12.04 -9.24
N PRO A 54 17.04 -12.75 -9.25
CA PRO A 54 17.54 -13.43 -10.45
C PRO A 54 16.54 -14.42 -11.03
N VAL A 55 15.91 -15.25 -10.20
CA VAL A 55 14.92 -16.25 -10.65
C VAL A 55 13.73 -15.58 -11.33
N LEU A 56 13.18 -14.52 -10.72
CA LEU A 56 12.09 -13.74 -11.26
C LEU A 56 12.47 -13.12 -12.62
N LEU A 57 13.67 -12.57 -12.73
CA LEU A 57 14.16 -11.97 -13.98
C LEU A 57 14.38 -13.03 -15.07
N VAL A 58 14.94 -14.18 -14.74
CA VAL A 58 15.12 -15.30 -15.68
C VAL A 58 13.77 -15.82 -16.15
N CYS A 59 12.83 -16.08 -15.24
CA CYS A 59 11.47 -16.51 -15.60
C CYS A 59 10.76 -15.47 -16.47
N SER A 60 10.91 -14.18 -16.16
CA SER A 60 10.35 -13.09 -16.98
C SER A 60 11.00 -13.02 -18.38
N ALA A 61 12.32 -13.21 -18.48
CA ALA A 61 13.04 -13.22 -19.75
C ALA A 61 12.69 -14.44 -20.61
N VAL A 62 12.56 -15.62 -19.99
CA VAL A 62 12.09 -16.85 -20.65
C VAL A 62 10.66 -16.67 -21.14
N LEU A 63 9.77 -16.14 -20.30
CA LEU A 63 8.40 -15.85 -20.68
C LEU A 63 8.37 -14.88 -21.87
N TRP A 64 9.15 -13.79 -21.82
CA TRP A 64 9.26 -12.84 -22.93
C TRP A 64 9.77 -13.49 -24.22
N ARG A 65 10.78 -14.37 -24.16
CA ARG A 65 11.26 -15.09 -25.34
C ARG A 65 10.22 -16.05 -25.92
N LEU A 66 9.41 -16.69 -25.08
CA LEU A 66 8.42 -17.67 -25.54
C LEU A 66 7.12 -17.00 -26.03
N THR A 67 6.66 -15.92 -25.39
CA THR A 67 5.40 -15.23 -25.73
C THR A 67 5.60 -13.99 -26.59
N GLY A 68 6.83 -13.48 -26.72
CA GLY A 68 7.15 -12.17 -27.31
C GLY A 68 6.59 -10.97 -26.54
N LYS A 69 5.90 -11.18 -25.41
CA LYS A 69 5.12 -10.14 -24.71
C LYS A 69 5.12 -10.38 -23.20
N LEU A 70 5.63 -9.43 -22.43
CA LEU A 70 5.38 -9.33 -20.99
C LEU A 70 4.16 -8.46 -20.74
N SER A 71 3.31 -8.84 -19.79
CA SER A 71 2.21 -7.96 -19.40
C SER A 71 2.77 -6.70 -18.72
N ARG A 72 2.11 -5.54 -18.89
CA ARG A 72 2.56 -4.29 -18.23
C ARG A 72 2.64 -4.48 -16.71
N MET A 73 1.71 -5.24 -16.14
CA MET A 73 1.68 -5.56 -14.72
C MET A 73 2.91 -6.37 -14.30
N GLN A 74 3.33 -7.39 -15.07
CA GLN A 74 4.55 -8.16 -14.79
C GLN A 74 5.80 -7.30 -14.81
N VAL A 75 5.92 -6.40 -15.79
CA VAL A 75 7.07 -5.48 -15.89
C VAL A 75 7.12 -4.57 -14.66
N VAL A 76 5.99 -3.98 -14.28
CA VAL A 76 5.90 -3.12 -13.08
C VAL A 76 6.26 -3.90 -11.82
N THR A 77 5.74 -5.12 -11.65
CA THR A 77 6.08 -5.98 -10.51
C THR A 77 7.56 -6.34 -10.48
N ALA A 78 8.15 -6.73 -11.62
CA ALA A 78 9.56 -7.05 -11.71
C ALA A 78 10.44 -5.84 -11.35
N VAL A 79 10.13 -4.65 -11.88
CA VAL A 79 10.84 -3.41 -11.54
C VAL A 79 10.73 -3.12 -10.05
N LEU A 80 9.54 -3.20 -9.47
CA LEU A 80 9.34 -2.95 -8.04
C LEU A 80 10.12 -3.95 -7.17
N VAL A 81 10.09 -5.24 -7.50
CA VAL A 81 10.83 -6.28 -6.78
C VAL A 81 12.33 -6.07 -6.89
N VAL A 82 12.84 -5.73 -8.08
CA VAL A 82 14.26 -5.45 -8.29
C VAL A 82 14.69 -4.21 -7.50
N VAL A 83 13.94 -3.13 -7.58
CA VAL A 83 14.29 -1.88 -6.89
C VAL A 83 14.17 -2.05 -5.37
N PHE A 84 13.02 -2.46 -4.86
CA PHE A 84 12.81 -2.56 -3.40
C PHE A 84 13.54 -3.76 -2.79
N GLY A 85 13.64 -4.87 -3.51
CA GLY A 85 14.42 -6.03 -3.08
C GLY A 85 15.91 -5.77 -3.14
N GLY A 86 16.39 -5.12 -4.22
CA GLY A 86 17.77 -4.67 -4.36
C GLY A 86 18.17 -3.68 -3.28
N LEU A 87 17.34 -2.67 -2.99
CA LEU A 87 17.57 -1.77 -1.86
C LEU A 87 17.58 -2.52 -0.52
N SER A 88 16.70 -3.51 -0.34
CA SER A 88 16.70 -4.34 0.87
C SER A 88 18.00 -5.14 1.04
N ILE A 89 18.61 -5.62 -0.06
CA ILE A 89 19.90 -6.33 -0.02
C ILE A 89 21.06 -5.35 0.18
N TRP A 90 21.02 -4.20 -0.49
CA TRP A 90 22.06 -3.18 -0.42
C TRP A 90 22.17 -2.56 0.96
N PHE A 91 21.03 -2.17 1.55
CA PHE A 91 21.02 -1.59 2.88
C PHE A 91 21.25 -2.64 3.96
N ASN A 92 20.80 -3.89 3.77
CA ASN A 92 20.90 -5.01 4.72
C ASN A 92 20.68 -4.58 6.19
N ASP A 93 19.76 -3.64 6.41
CA ASP A 93 19.55 -2.99 7.69
C ASP A 93 18.06 -3.05 8.03
N GLU A 94 17.79 -3.51 9.24
CA GLU A 94 16.46 -3.54 9.84
C GLU A 94 15.79 -2.15 9.82
N ARG A 95 16.58 -1.07 9.89
CA ARG A 95 16.12 0.31 9.77
C ARG A 95 15.43 0.58 8.44
N PHE A 96 15.90 0.00 7.34
CA PHE A 96 15.25 0.19 6.04
C PHE A 96 13.86 -0.45 6.00
N PHE A 97 13.68 -1.60 6.65
CA PHE A 97 12.36 -2.23 6.82
C PHE A 97 11.42 -1.38 7.67
N LYS A 98 11.98 -0.66 8.65
CA LYS A 98 11.26 0.24 9.56
C LYS A 98 10.85 1.57 8.94
N VAL A 99 11.66 2.10 8.01
CA VAL A 99 11.41 3.36 7.29
C VAL A 99 10.39 3.21 6.15
N LYS A 100 10.31 2.05 5.49
CA LYS A 100 9.38 1.81 4.36
C LYS A 100 7.94 2.31 4.63
N PRO A 101 7.28 1.98 5.76
CA PRO A 101 5.96 2.52 6.09
C PRO A 101 5.92 4.04 6.21
N THR A 102 6.92 4.69 6.84
CA THR A 102 6.96 6.16 6.97
C THR A 102 6.88 6.82 5.60
N ILE A 103 7.66 6.34 4.63
CA ILE A 103 7.68 6.91 3.27
C ILE A 103 6.28 6.79 2.62
N ILE A 104 5.66 5.62 2.74
CA ILE A 104 4.33 5.36 2.17
C ILE A 104 3.28 6.26 2.82
N TYR A 105 3.29 6.37 4.15
CA TYR A 105 2.38 7.24 4.89
C TYR A 105 2.56 8.72 4.55
N LEU A 106 3.79 9.20 4.44
CA LEU A 106 4.07 10.58 4.01
C LEU A 106 3.62 10.83 2.56
N LEU A 107 3.81 9.87 1.66
CA LEU A 107 3.38 9.97 0.28
C LEU A 107 1.85 10.08 0.19
N PHE A 108 1.11 9.24 0.92
CA PHE A 108 -0.35 9.35 0.99
C PHE A 108 -0.79 10.65 1.64
N ALA A 109 -0.21 11.04 2.77
CA ALA A 109 -0.51 12.32 3.43
C ALA A 109 -0.27 13.52 2.49
N GLY A 110 0.83 13.50 1.74
CA GLY A 110 1.19 14.52 0.76
C GLY A 110 0.19 14.59 -0.40
N ILE A 111 -0.12 13.45 -1.03
CA ILE A 111 -1.08 13.38 -2.14
C ILE A 111 -2.46 13.88 -1.69
N LEU A 112 -2.94 13.42 -0.53
CA LEU A 112 -4.25 13.83 -0.01
C LEU A 112 -4.28 15.32 0.33
N THR A 113 -3.22 15.84 0.95
CA THR A 113 -3.09 17.26 1.27
C THR A 113 -3.04 18.13 0.00
N VAL A 114 -2.26 17.74 -1.01
CA VAL A 114 -2.20 18.43 -2.30
C VAL A 114 -3.54 18.35 -3.03
N GLY A 115 -4.23 17.21 -2.98
CA GLY A 115 -5.58 17.07 -3.49
C GLY A 115 -6.56 18.05 -2.83
N LEU A 116 -6.48 18.17 -1.50
CA LEU A 116 -7.30 19.09 -0.72
C LEU A 116 -7.06 20.56 -1.13
N PHE A 117 -5.79 20.96 -1.34
CA PHE A 117 -5.45 22.31 -1.83
C PHE A 117 -5.95 22.58 -3.26
N ARG A 118 -6.14 21.54 -4.07
CA ARG A 118 -6.73 21.64 -5.42
C ARG A 118 -8.26 21.59 -5.43
N GLY A 119 -8.89 21.50 -4.26
CA GLY A 119 -10.34 21.31 -4.14
C GLY A 119 -10.84 19.97 -4.68
N LYS A 120 -9.95 19.00 -4.89
CA LYS A 120 -10.28 17.69 -5.45
C LYS A 120 -10.01 16.60 -4.42
N SER A 121 -11.05 15.93 -3.98
CA SER A 121 -10.94 14.78 -3.08
C SER A 121 -10.37 13.58 -3.83
N ALA A 122 -9.08 13.30 -3.64
CA ALA A 122 -8.46 12.11 -4.22
C ALA A 122 -9.17 10.81 -3.75
N ILE A 123 -9.74 10.81 -2.54
CA ILE A 123 -10.52 9.70 -2.00
C ILE A 123 -11.85 9.54 -2.74
N GLN A 124 -12.49 10.64 -3.14
CA GLN A 124 -13.74 10.60 -3.91
C GLN A 124 -13.56 9.82 -5.21
N TYR A 125 -12.46 10.00 -5.93
CA TYR A 125 -12.20 9.25 -7.15
C TYR A 125 -12.15 7.73 -6.96
N VAL A 126 -11.75 7.27 -5.77
CA VAL A 126 -11.60 5.84 -5.46
C VAL A 126 -12.87 5.28 -4.82
N LEU A 127 -13.59 6.09 -4.04
CA LEU A 127 -14.63 5.62 -3.12
C LEU A 127 -16.01 6.21 -3.40
N ALA A 128 -16.18 7.00 -4.47
CA ALA A 128 -17.46 7.64 -4.82
C ALA A 128 -18.62 6.65 -4.96
N GLU A 129 -18.37 5.45 -5.46
CA GLU A 129 -19.40 4.42 -5.64
C GLU A 129 -19.77 3.72 -4.32
N ALA A 130 -18.88 3.75 -3.32
CA ALA A 130 -19.06 3.02 -2.06
C ALA A 130 -19.69 3.86 -0.95
N LEU A 131 -19.57 5.20 -1.02
CA LEU A 131 -20.09 6.11 0.00
C LEU A 131 -20.89 7.26 -0.62
N PRO A 132 -22.19 7.41 -0.29
CA PRO A 132 -22.99 8.55 -0.73
C PRO A 132 -22.63 9.79 0.11
N LEU A 133 -21.60 10.52 -0.32
CA LEU A 133 -21.11 11.73 0.34
C LEU A 133 -21.23 12.96 -0.56
N ASP A 134 -21.55 14.09 0.07
CA ASP A 134 -21.55 15.41 -0.55
C ASP A 134 -20.12 15.97 -0.67
N GLU A 135 -19.94 17.07 -1.41
CA GLU A 135 -18.61 17.66 -1.64
C GLU A 135 -17.90 18.07 -0.34
N ARG A 136 -18.65 18.55 0.67
CA ARG A 136 -18.08 18.90 1.97
C ARG A 136 -17.71 17.66 2.79
N GLY A 137 -18.51 16.59 2.71
CA GLY A 137 -18.19 15.28 3.27
C GLY A 137 -16.89 14.72 2.72
N TRP A 138 -16.70 14.77 1.40
CA TRP A 138 -15.46 14.35 0.74
C TRP A 138 -14.23 15.13 1.16
N THR A 139 -14.37 16.45 1.31
CA THR A 139 -13.30 17.34 1.77
C THR A 139 -12.86 16.98 3.19
N VAL A 140 -13.82 16.72 4.08
CA VAL A 140 -13.50 16.38 5.48
C VAL A 140 -12.96 14.97 5.63
N LEU A 141 -13.50 14.00 4.90
CA LEU A 141 -12.95 12.64 4.89
C LEU A 141 -11.50 12.66 4.39
N THR A 142 -11.24 13.35 3.28
CA THR A 142 -9.87 13.52 2.73
C THR A 142 -8.93 14.18 3.72
N ARG A 143 -9.36 15.26 4.37
CA ARG A 143 -8.58 15.95 5.41
C ARG A 143 -8.28 15.02 6.58
N ASN A 144 -9.28 14.30 7.09
CA ASN A 144 -9.11 13.40 8.23
C ASN A 144 -8.17 12.23 7.88
N CYS A 145 -8.27 11.68 6.68
CA CYS A 145 -7.32 10.68 6.19
C CYS A 145 -5.91 11.25 6.04
N ALA A 146 -5.74 12.46 5.50
CA ALA A 146 -4.43 13.10 5.39
C ALA A 146 -3.76 13.28 6.77
N ILE A 147 -4.54 13.73 7.76
CA ILE A 147 -4.08 13.86 9.16
C ILE A 147 -3.72 12.49 9.73
N LEU A 148 -4.55 11.46 9.51
CA LEU A 148 -4.26 10.11 9.98
C LEU A 148 -2.96 9.57 9.39
N PHE A 149 -2.76 9.69 8.08
CA PHE A 149 -1.53 9.23 7.43
C PHE A 149 -0.30 10.01 7.93
N ALA A 150 -0.42 11.33 8.12
CA ALA A 150 0.65 12.12 8.71
C ALA A 150 0.95 11.68 10.16
N ALA A 151 -0.08 11.44 10.97
CA ALA A 151 0.07 10.96 12.34
C ALA A 151 0.70 9.55 12.38
N LEU A 152 0.31 8.64 11.49
CA LEU A 152 0.90 7.32 11.35
C LEU A 152 2.36 7.39 10.89
N ALA A 153 2.71 8.33 10.00
CA ALA A 153 4.10 8.56 9.61
C ALA A 153 4.95 8.99 10.81
N VAL A 154 4.49 9.98 11.58
CA VAL A 154 5.19 10.45 12.79
C VAL A 154 5.26 9.34 13.83
N ALA A 155 4.15 8.65 14.10
CA ALA A 155 4.10 7.56 15.08
C ALA A 155 5.05 6.43 14.70
N ASN A 156 5.05 5.98 13.43
CA ASN A 156 5.99 4.96 12.97
C ASN A 156 7.42 5.47 13.17
N GLU A 157 7.75 6.69 12.75
CA GLU A 157 9.09 7.28 12.87
C GLU A 157 9.59 7.34 14.32
N VAL A 158 8.73 7.77 15.24
CA VAL A 158 9.03 7.82 16.68
C VAL A 158 9.21 6.41 17.23
N ILE A 159 8.32 5.48 16.90
CA ILE A 159 8.33 4.14 17.46
C ILE A 159 9.59 3.38 17.02
N TRP A 160 9.92 3.38 15.73
CA TRP A 160 11.06 2.61 15.26
C TRP A 160 12.41 3.22 15.65
N ARG A 161 12.48 4.54 15.89
CA ARG A 161 13.70 5.22 16.36
C ARG A 161 13.92 5.12 17.87
N SER A 162 12.85 5.18 18.65
CA SER A 162 12.94 5.33 20.11
C SER A 162 12.65 4.06 20.90
N PHE A 163 12.07 3.03 20.27
CA PHE A 163 11.66 1.79 20.95
C PHE A 163 12.29 0.55 20.31
N SER A 164 12.15 -0.60 20.99
CA SER A 164 12.64 -1.88 20.49
C SER A 164 11.86 -2.38 19.27
N THR A 165 12.46 -3.32 18.54
CA THR A 165 11.80 -4.00 17.41
C THR A 165 10.49 -4.65 17.82
N ASP A 166 10.43 -5.27 18.99
CA ASP A 166 9.22 -5.95 19.45
C ASP A 166 8.06 -4.97 19.64
N VAL A 167 8.33 -3.79 20.24
CA VAL A 167 7.33 -2.73 20.38
C VAL A 167 6.86 -2.24 19.01
N TRP A 168 7.78 -2.09 18.05
CA TRP A 168 7.41 -1.71 16.68
C TRP A 168 6.57 -2.78 15.97
N VAL A 169 6.87 -4.07 16.17
CA VAL A 169 6.05 -5.17 15.65
C VAL A 169 4.66 -5.15 16.29
N TYR A 170 4.55 -5.01 17.61
CA TYR A 170 3.25 -4.92 18.28
C TYR A 170 2.46 -3.69 17.83
N PHE A 171 3.11 -2.54 17.66
CA PHE A 171 2.47 -1.35 17.13
C PHE A 171 1.91 -1.60 15.72
N LYS A 172 2.64 -2.29 14.85
CA LYS A 172 2.15 -2.62 13.52
C LYS A 172 1.01 -3.64 13.53
N THR A 173 1.13 -4.68 14.34
CA THR A 173 0.21 -5.80 14.36
C THR A 173 -1.10 -5.46 15.07
N PHE A 174 -1.05 -4.65 16.13
CA PHE A 174 -2.22 -4.34 16.97
C PHE A 174 -2.49 -2.85 17.07
N GLY A 175 -1.45 -2.01 17.17
CA GLY A 175 -1.59 -0.56 17.28
C GLY A 175 -2.24 0.07 16.05
N ILE A 176 -1.70 -0.19 14.85
CA ILE A 176 -2.22 0.35 13.60
C ILE A 176 -3.66 -0.13 13.36
N PRO A 177 -4.01 -1.43 13.44
CA PRO A 177 -5.41 -1.85 13.33
C PRO A 177 -6.32 -1.22 14.37
N GLY A 178 -5.88 -1.07 15.63
CA GLY A 178 -6.64 -0.38 16.66
C GLY A 178 -6.92 1.09 16.32
N VAL A 179 -5.91 1.81 15.84
CA VAL A 179 -6.05 3.19 15.36
C VAL A 179 -7.00 3.26 14.16
N MET A 180 -6.87 2.33 13.21
CA MET A 180 -7.77 2.25 12.04
C MET A 180 -9.21 2.00 12.44
N PHE A 181 -9.44 1.16 13.45
CA PHE A 181 -10.77 0.90 13.98
C PHE A 181 -11.38 2.16 14.60
N VAL A 182 -10.65 2.82 15.51
CA VAL A 182 -11.09 4.10 16.11
C VAL A 182 -11.36 5.15 15.04
N PHE A 183 -10.49 5.23 14.03
CA PHE A 183 -10.65 6.14 12.90
C PHE A 183 -11.94 5.85 12.13
N LEU A 184 -12.21 4.59 11.80
CA LEU A 184 -13.41 4.19 11.06
C LEU A 184 -14.68 4.60 11.82
N PHE A 185 -14.75 4.30 13.13
CA PHE A 185 -15.88 4.70 13.98
C PHE A 185 -16.04 6.21 14.09
N SER A 186 -14.92 6.95 14.20
CA SER A 186 -14.96 8.41 14.21
C SER A 186 -15.47 8.97 12.88
N GLN A 187 -15.06 8.40 11.74
CA GLN A 187 -15.53 8.84 10.44
C GLN A 187 -17.02 8.54 10.25
N THR A 188 -17.49 7.34 10.60
CA THR A 188 -18.91 7.01 10.46
C THR A 188 -19.79 7.93 11.30
N ALA A 189 -19.42 8.19 12.56
CA ALA A 189 -20.14 9.11 13.44
C ALA A 189 -20.18 10.54 12.87
N ILE A 190 -19.05 11.08 12.41
CA ILE A 190 -18.97 12.44 11.84
C ILE A 190 -19.83 12.55 10.58
N LEU A 191 -19.82 11.54 9.73
CA LEU A 191 -20.58 11.54 8.49
C LEU A 191 -22.09 11.41 8.75
N MET A 192 -22.51 10.58 9.71
CA MET A 192 -23.92 10.45 10.11
C MET A 192 -24.50 11.77 10.65
N VAL A 193 -23.79 12.42 11.57
CA VAL A 193 -24.23 13.71 12.14
C VAL A 193 -24.39 14.77 11.05
N ARG A 194 -23.53 14.75 10.03
CA ARG A 194 -23.60 15.69 8.91
C ARG A 194 -24.75 15.41 7.97
N GLN A 195 -25.04 14.14 7.70
CA GLN A 195 -26.22 13.76 6.91
C GLN A 195 -27.51 14.23 7.59
N GLU A 196 -27.59 14.14 8.91
CA GLU A 196 -28.74 14.61 9.70
C GLU A 196 -28.88 16.14 9.70
N GLN A 197 -27.77 16.87 9.81
CA GLN A 197 -27.76 18.34 9.69
C GLN A 197 -28.24 18.80 8.31
N GLN A 198 -27.78 18.15 7.23
CA GLN A 198 -28.23 18.47 5.87
C GLN A 198 -29.72 18.22 5.66
N ALA A 199 -30.25 17.13 6.22
CA ALA A 199 -31.68 16.84 6.16
C ALA A 199 -32.53 17.87 6.94
N THR A 200 -31.96 18.48 7.99
CA THR A 200 -32.63 19.48 8.82
C THR A 200 -32.59 20.87 8.18
N ASP A 201 -31.42 21.29 7.67
CA ASP A 201 -31.24 22.57 6.99
C ASP A 201 -32.07 22.66 5.69
N GLY A 202 -32.11 21.58 4.91
CA GLY A 202 -32.95 21.52 3.69
C GLY A 202 -34.46 21.63 3.97
N LYS A 203 -34.92 21.17 5.13
CA LYS A 203 -36.33 21.32 5.57
C LYS A 203 -36.64 22.72 6.09
N ALA A 204 -35.66 23.43 6.65
CA ALA A 204 -35.83 24.79 7.13
C ALA A 204 -35.92 25.80 5.98
N ASP A 205 -35.13 25.61 4.91
CA ASP A 205 -35.15 26.47 3.73
C ASP A 205 -36.44 26.30 2.89
N GLY A 206 -36.92 25.06 2.75
CA GLY A 206 -38.20 24.78 2.06
C GLY A 206 -39.46 25.24 2.79
N LYS A 207 -39.35 25.81 4.01
CA LYS A 207 -40.46 26.39 4.77
C LYS A 207 -40.50 27.92 4.75
N ARG A 208 -39.55 28.60 4.10
CA ARG A 208 -39.69 30.04 3.87
C ARG A 208 -40.82 30.26 2.85
N PRO A 209 -41.91 30.97 3.21
CA PRO A 209 -42.86 31.39 2.20
C PRO A 209 -42.09 32.26 1.21
N GLU A 210 -42.21 31.97 -0.09
CA GLU A 210 -41.85 32.94 -1.12
C GLU A 210 -42.64 34.21 -0.80
N SER A 211 -41.96 35.21 -0.26
CA SER A 211 -42.50 36.55 -0.14
C SER A 211 -42.68 37.04 -1.58
N GLY A 212 -43.87 36.80 -2.12
CA GLY A 212 -44.30 37.37 -3.38
C GLY A 212 -44.30 38.88 -3.24
N ASP A 213 -43.45 39.53 -4.04
CA ASP A 213 -43.58 40.94 -4.42
C ASP A 213 -44.65 41.10 -5.52
#